data_AF-A0A2S9FHY4-F1
#
_entry.id   AF-A0A2S9FHY4-F1
#
_cell.length_a   1.000
_cell.length_b   1.000
_cell.length_c   1.000
_cell.angle_alpha   90.00
_cell.angle_beta   90.00
_cell.angle_gamma   90.00
#
_symmetry.space_group_name_H-M   'P 1'
#
loop_
_entity.id
_entity.type
_entity.pdbx_description
1 polymer ?
#
loop_
_entity_poly.entity_id
_entity_poly.type
_entity_poly.pdbx_seq_one_letter_code
_entity_poly.pdbx_strand_id
1 'polypeptide(L)'
;PDDDALPGIDVAVNTPAVASNYLNHAEKTWELVQSLPRGGNAVFTVPRPPVSCTGTTLKPLFLAAAHWKRSGRLPHANITLVVDRPHLLGVPELDARLHRHLADLDVNVQLGAAVTAVHPDERECTVTSSDGVTQRLPYDMLHLVPPFRGPEWITASGLFREGSHGLADVDPHTFRHRLHPQVWAVGDCASVDTDPSGGALRRQVSILVDNILAVRNGHA
;
A
#
# COMPACT_ATOMS: atom_id res chain seq x y z
N PRO A 1 0.24 10.64 1.91
CA PRO A 1 -0.09 10.07 0.59
C PRO A 1 0.70 10.79 -0.49
N ASP A 2 0.89 10.17 -1.65
CA ASP A 2 1.52 10.82 -2.81
C ASP A 2 0.44 11.38 -3.74
N ASP A 3 -0.02 12.60 -3.44
CA ASP A 3 -1.06 13.28 -4.21
C ASP A 3 -0.59 13.63 -5.64
N ASP A 4 0.72 13.71 -5.89
CA ASP A 4 1.26 13.89 -7.23
C ASP A 4 1.07 12.62 -8.08
N ALA A 5 1.16 11.44 -7.45
CA ALA A 5 0.97 10.15 -8.12
C ALA A 5 -0.51 9.78 -8.32
N LEU A 6 -1.40 10.20 -7.41
CA LEU A 6 -2.84 10.05 -7.55
C LEU A 6 -3.53 11.32 -7.02
N PRO A 7 -3.85 12.28 -7.89
CA PRO A 7 -4.50 13.52 -7.48
C PRO A 7 -5.88 13.29 -6.84
N GLY A 8 -6.20 14.07 -5.81
CA GLY A 8 -7.52 14.08 -5.15
C GLY A 8 -7.80 12.91 -4.22
N ILE A 9 -6.76 12.24 -3.68
CA ILE A 9 -6.91 11.15 -2.70
C ILE A 9 -7.74 11.60 -1.49
N ASP A 10 -7.42 12.76 -0.93
CA ASP A 10 -8.06 13.33 0.25
C ASP A 10 -9.56 13.54 0.04
N VAL A 11 -9.96 14.07 -1.12
CA VAL A 11 -11.36 14.23 -1.49
C VAL A 11 -12.01 12.86 -1.68
N ALA A 12 -11.35 11.97 -2.45
CA ALA A 12 -11.88 10.66 -2.80
C ALA A 12 -12.21 9.81 -1.56
N VAL A 13 -11.28 9.67 -0.60
CA VAL A 13 -11.49 8.82 0.58
C VAL A 13 -12.56 9.32 1.54
N ASN A 14 -12.91 10.60 1.45
CA ASN A 14 -14.01 11.18 2.22
C ASN A 14 -15.39 10.93 1.59
N THR A 15 -15.46 10.46 0.34
CA THR A 15 -16.74 10.16 -0.34
C THR A 15 -17.36 8.84 0.11
N PRO A 16 -18.70 8.67 0.09
CA PRO A 16 -19.36 7.57 0.80
C PRO A 16 -18.87 6.15 0.49
N ALA A 17 -18.49 5.87 -0.77
CA ALA A 17 -18.16 4.53 -1.25
C ALA A 17 -16.65 4.20 -1.25
N VAL A 18 -15.80 5.12 -0.82
CA VAL A 18 -14.34 4.94 -0.80
C VAL A 18 -13.83 4.94 0.64
N ALA A 19 -12.97 3.99 0.99
CA ALA A 19 -12.34 3.92 2.30
C ALA A 19 -10.88 3.46 2.19
N SER A 20 -10.09 3.80 3.20
CA SER A 20 -8.69 3.37 3.32
C SER A 20 -8.33 3.07 4.76
N ASN A 21 -7.93 1.83 5.05
CA ASN A 21 -7.37 1.48 6.36
C ASN A 21 -6.04 2.19 6.64
N TYR A 22 -5.40 2.78 5.63
CA TYR A 22 -4.14 3.50 5.76
C TYR A 22 -4.35 5.00 6.04
N LEU A 23 -5.57 5.51 5.91
CA LEU A 23 -5.92 6.92 6.14
C LEU A 23 -6.98 7.09 7.24
N ASN A 24 -6.95 6.22 8.26
CA ASN A 24 -7.88 6.26 9.40
C ASN A 24 -9.37 6.06 9.03
N HIS A 25 -9.68 5.33 7.96
CA HIS A 25 -11.06 4.99 7.56
C HIS A 25 -11.35 3.48 7.74
N ALA A 26 -10.83 2.86 8.79
CA ALA A 26 -11.04 1.43 9.05
C ALA A 26 -12.50 1.11 9.42
N GLU A 27 -13.16 1.97 10.19
CA GLU A 27 -14.58 1.83 10.53
C GLU A 27 -15.46 1.93 9.29
N LYS A 28 -15.23 2.94 8.44
CA LYS A 28 -15.91 3.09 7.15
C LYS A 28 -15.67 1.90 6.21
N THR A 29 -14.45 1.35 6.19
CA THR A 29 -14.17 0.11 5.45
C THR A 29 -15.08 -1.01 5.90
N TRP A 30 -15.29 -1.16 7.21
CA TRP A 30 -16.20 -2.16 7.75
C TRP A 30 -17.66 -1.89 7.40
N GLU A 31 -18.13 -0.65 7.49
CA GLU A 31 -19.48 -0.25 7.08
C GLU A 31 -19.76 -0.60 5.61
N LEU A 32 -18.79 -0.34 4.72
CA LEU A 32 -18.90 -0.68 3.30
C LEU A 32 -18.92 -2.20 3.05
N VAL A 33 -18.11 -2.97 3.78
CA VAL A 33 -18.16 -4.44 3.72
C VAL A 33 -19.54 -4.96 4.12
N GLN A 34 -20.12 -4.42 5.19
CA GLN A 34 -21.45 -4.84 5.65
C GLN A 34 -22.56 -4.43 4.68
N SER A 35 -22.48 -3.22 4.13
CA SER A 35 -23.53 -2.61 3.31
C SER A 35 -23.44 -2.91 1.80
N LEU A 36 -22.38 -3.60 1.33
CA LEU A 36 -22.21 -3.93 -0.09
C LEU A 36 -23.51 -4.54 -0.68
N PRO A 37 -24.12 -3.91 -1.70
CA PRO A 37 -25.37 -4.40 -2.25
C PRO A 37 -25.19 -5.80 -2.90
N ARG A 38 -26.30 -6.53 -3.03
CA ARG A 38 -26.31 -7.79 -3.78
C ARG A 38 -25.97 -7.51 -5.25
N GLY A 39 -24.96 -8.19 -5.78
CA GLY A 39 -24.40 -7.91 -7.11
C GLY A 39 -23.46 -6.72 -7.14
N GLY A 40 -23.06 -6.18 -5.98
CA GLY A 40 -22.23 -4.99 -5.87
C GLY A 40 -20.76 -5.25 -6.21
N ASN A 41 -20.10 -4.20 -6.69
CA ASN A 41 -18.69 -4.22 -7.09
C ASN A 41 -17.79 -3.78 -5.93
N ALA A 42 -16.89 -4.66 -5.49
CA ALA A 42 -15.90 -4.36 -4.46
C ALA A 42 -14.50 -4.35 -5.07
N VAL A 43 -13.86 -3.18 -5.08
CA VAL A 43 -12.50 -2.98 -5.60
C VAL A 43 -11.53 -2.80 -4.45
N PHE A 44 -10.45 -3.58 -4.44
CA PHE A 44 -9.35 -3.47 -3.49
C PHE A 44 -8.06 -3.14 -4.25
N THR A 45 -7.22 -2.27 -3.69
CA THR A 45 -5.97 -1.86 -4.36
C THR A 45 -4.72 -2.22 -3.57
N VAL A 46 -3.65 -2.53 -4.30
CA VAL A 46 -2.28 -2.65 -3.80
C VAL A 46 -1.38 -1.73 -4.62
N PRO A 47 -0.82 -0.66 -4.03
CA PRO A 47 0.03 0.28 -4.76
C PRO A 47 1.46 -0.27 -4.91
N ARG A 48 2.22 0.34 -5.82
CA ARG A 48 3.67 0.20 -5.88
C ARG A 48 4.34 0.65 -4.57
N PRO A 49 5.58 0.21 -4.29
CA PRO A 49 6.36 0.76 -3.19
C PRO A 49 6.61 2.27 -3.36
N PRO A 50 6.80 3.02 -2.25
CA PRO A 50 6.74 2.55 -0.87
C PRO A 50 5.30 2.41 -0.36
N VAL A 51 5.07 1.39 0.47
CA VAL A 51 3.83 1.22 1.23
C VAL A 51 4.13 0.35 2.43
N SER A 52 3.57 0.68 3.59
CA SER A 52 3.81 -0.08 4.82
C SER A 52 3.20 -1.48 4.69
N CYS A 53 4.07 -2.49 4.65
CA CYS A 53 3.76 -3.92 4.65
C CYS A 53 2.82 -4.35 3.51
N THR A 54 3.39 -4.69 2.34
CA THR A 54 2.62 -5.15 1.17
C THR A 54 1.63 -6.26 1.51
N GLY A 55 1.99 -7.25 2.34
CA GLY A 55 1.04 -8.29 2.74
C GLY A 55 -0.19 -7.80 3.53
N THR A 56 -0.12 -6.61 4.14
CA THR A 56 -1.27 -6.02 4.86
C THR A 56 -2.29 -5.40 3.92
N THR A 57 -1.91 -5.00 2.70
CA THR A 57 -2.86 -4.44 1.71
C THR A 57 -3.88 -5.49 1.23
N LEU A 58 -3.53 -6.78 1.26
CA LEU A 58 -4.43 -7.88 0.86
C LEU A 58 -5.43 -8.29 1.96
N LYS A 59 -5.14 -7.98 3.22
CA LYS A 59 -5.96 -8.45 4.36
C LYS A 59 -7.41 -7.96 4.32
N PRO A 60 -7.71 -6.68 3.99
CA PRO A 60 -9.08 -6.20 3.90
C PRO A 60 -9.94 -7.02 2.94
N LEU A 61 -9.38 -7.42 1.78
CA LEU A 61 -10.08 -8.28 0.83
C LEU A 61 -10.43 -9.63 1.45
N PHE A 62 -9.45 -10.33 2.03
CA PHE A 62 -9.70 -11.65 2.62
C PHE A 62 -10.69 -11.59 3.79
N LEU A 63 -10.62 -10.53 4.60
CA LEU A 63 -11.56 -10.32 5.71
C LEU A 63 -12.99 -10.03 5.22
N ALA A 64 -13.13 -9.20 4.18
CA ALA A 64 -14.40 -8.90 3.55
C ALA A 64 -15.01 -10.16 2.92
N ALA A 65 -14.24 -10.89 2.11
CA ALA A 65 -14.66 -12.12 1.48
C ALA A 65 -15.06 -13.19 2.52
N ALA A 66 -14.33 -13.30 3.63
CA ALA A 66 -14.69 -14.21 4.72
C ALA A 66 -16.02 -13.80 5.39
N HIS A 67 -16.28 -12.51 5.55
CA HIS A 67 -17.57 -12.03 6.06
C HIS A 67 -18.72 -12.33 5.09
N TRP A 68 -18.54 -12.06 3.79
CA TRP A 68 -19.54 -12.37 2.77
C TRP A 68 -19.78 -13.87 2.64
N LYS A 69 -18.74 -14.70 2.79
CA LYS A 69 -18.88 -16.16 2.82
C LYS A 69 -19.72 -16.62 4.01
N ARG A 70 -19.44 -16.13 5.21
CA ARG A 70 -20.20 -16.47 6.43
C ARG A 70 -21.66 -16.03 6.37
N SER A 71 -21.95 -14.94 5.67
CA SER A 71 -23.31 -14.40 5.50
C SER A 71 -24.03 -14.92 4.25
N GLY A 72 -23.44 -15.86 3.50
CA GLY A 72 -24.04 -16.40 2.27
C GLY A 72 -24.11 -15.40 1.11
N ARG A 73 -23.37 -14.30 1.19
CA ARG A 73 -23.36 -13.19 0.22
C ARG A 73 -22.20 -13.25 -0.79
N LEU A 74 -21.18 -14.09 -0.55
CA LEU A 74 -20.01 -14.17 -1.43
C LEU A 74 -20.36 -14.41 -2.91
N PRO A 75 -21.31 -15.31 -3.27
CA PRO A 75 -21.70 -15.52 -4.67
C PRO A 75 -22.36 -14.31 -5.35
N HIS A 76 -22.56 -13.21 -4.62
CA HIS A 76 -23.18 -11.99 -5.10
C HIS A 76 -22.26 -10.77 -4.95
N ALA A 77 -20.98 -10.96 -4.63
CA ALA A 77 -20.00 -9.89 -4.56
C ALA A 77 -19.08 -10.00 -5.79
N ASN A 78 -19.00 -8.95 -6.60
CA ASN A 78 -18.04 -8.90 -7.69
C ASN A 78 -16.75 -8.30 -7.16
N ILE A 79 -15.73 -9.13 -6.94
CA ILE A 79 -14.50 -8.70 -6.27
C ILE A 79 -13.39 -8.49 -7.30
N THR A 80 -12.81 -7.29 -7.33
CA THR A 80 -11.62 -6.99 -8.14
C THR A 80 -10.46 -6.57 -7.24
N LEU A 81 -9.28 -7.14 -7.46
CA LEU A 81 -8.03 -6.78 -6.82
C LEU A 81 -7.10 -6.16 -7.88
N VAL A 82 -6.81 -4.86 -7.74
CA VAL A 82 -5.89 -4.13 -8.62
C VAL A 82 -4.53 -4.06 -7.93
N VAL A 83 -3.48 -4.53 -8.60
CA VAL A 83 -2.13 -4.66 -8.05
C VAL A 83 -1.14 -3.95 -8.97
N ASP A 84 -0.56 -2.85 -8.48
CA ASP A 84 0.41 -2.02 -9.20
C ASP A 84 1.83 -2.63 -9.14
N ARG A 85 1.91 -3.94 -9.41
CA ARG A 85 3.10 -4.80 -9.38
C ARG A 85 2.86 -6.05 -10.22
N PRO A 86 3.92 -6.70 -10.77
CA PRO A 86 3.78 -7.96 -11.50
C PRO A 86 3.50 -9.18 -10.61
N HIS A 87 3.48 -9.01 -9.28
CA HIS A 87 3.34 -10.09 -8.30
C HIS A 87 2.62 -9.60 -7.04
N LEU A 88 2.16 -10.52 -6.17
CA LEU A 88 1.42 -10.17 -4.95
C LEU A 88 2.36 -9.77 -3.81
N LEU A 89 3.20 -10.71 -3.36
CA LEU A 89 4.23 -10.50 -2.33
C LEU A 89 5.64 -10.65 -2.88
N GLY A 90 5.81 -11.19 -4.10
CA GLY A 90 7.14 -11.38 -4.70
C GLY A 90 7.89 -12.60 -4.16
N VAL A 91 7.21 -13.45 -3.38
CA VAL A 91 7.74 -14.72 -2.89
C VAL A 91 7.00 -15.85 -3.60
N PRO A 92 7.63 -16.59 -4.54
CA PRO A 92 6.92 -17.50 -5.46
C PRO A 92 5.98 -18.49 -4.78
N GLU A 93 6.42 -19.11 -3.69
CA GLU A 93 5.61 -20.08 -2.94
C GLU A 93 4.40 -19.46 -2.26
N LEU A 94 4.53 -18.23 -1.74
CA LEU A 94 3.44 -17.51 -1.10
C LEU A 94 2.46 -16.98 -2.14
N ASP A 95 2.96 -16.44 -3.26
CA ASP A 95 2.14 -15.92 -4.34
C ASP A 95 1.31 -17.05 -4.97
N ALA A 96 1.90 -18.23 -5.19
CA ALA A 96 1.17 -19.40 -5.67
C ALA A 96 0.02 -19.81 -4.72
N ARG A 97 0.24 -19.70 -3.39
CA ARG A 97 -0.81 -19.98 -2.40
C ARG A 97 -1.90 -18.90 -2.41
N LEU A 98 -1.52 -17.63 -2.47
CA LEU A 98 -2.46 -16.52 -2.50
C LEU A 98 -3.32 -16.53 -3.76
N HIS A 99 -2.74 -16.81 -4.94
CA HIS A 99 -3.50 -16.95 -6.18
C HIS A 99 -4.55 -18.05 -6.10
N ARG A 100 -4.24 -19.21 -5.49
CA ARG A 100 -5.24 -20.26 -5.26
C ARG A 100 -6.39 -19.76 -4.38
N HIS A 101 -6.07 -19.09 -3.27
CA HIS A 101 -7.11 -18.56 -2.38
C HIS A 101 -7.95 -17.45 -3.01
N LEU A 102 -7.35 -16.60 -3.84
CA LEU A 102 -8.09 -15.56 -4.59
C LEU A 102 -9.02 -16.20 -5.63
N ALA A 103 -8.57 -17.24 -6.32
CA ALA A 103 -9.41 -18.02 -7.25
C ALA A 103 -10.56 -18.74 -6.53
N ASP A 104 -10.31 -19.36 -5.36
CA ASP A 104 -11.36 -19.98 -4.53
C ASP A 104 -12.44 -18.98 -4.06
N LEU A 105 -12.10 -17.69 -4.05
CA LEU A 105 -12.98 -16.58 -3.67
C LEU A 105 -13.58 -15.84 -4.89
N ASP A 106 -13.35 -16.34 -6.11
CA ASP A 106 -13.80 -15.74 -7.37
C ASP A 106 -13.37 -14.28 -7.55
N VAL A 107 -12.12 -13.97 -7.16
CA VAL A 107 -11.55 -12.63 -7.27
C VAL A 107 -10.93 -12.43 -8.65
N ASN A 108 -11.34 -11.35 -9.33
CA ASN A 108 -10.66 -10.85 -10.52
C ASN A 108 -9.36 -10.13 -10.12
N VAL A 109 -8.20 -10.73 -10.39
CA VAL A 109 -6.89 -10.15 -10.05
C VAL A 109 -6.27 -9.48 -11.27
N GLN A 110 -6.00 -8.18 -11.18
CA GLN A 110 -5.31 -7.40 -12.21
C GLN A 110 -3.91 -7.04 -11.73
N LEU A 111 -2.91 -7.77 -12.20
CA LEU A 111 -1.49 -7.49 -11.93
C LEU A 111 -0.95 -6.45 -12.92
N GLY A 112 0.09 -5.73 -12.50
CA GLY A 112 0.74 -4.71 -13.32
C GLY A 112 -0.19 -3.55 -13.69
N ALA A 113 -1.13 -3.20 -12.81
CA ALA A 113 -2.11 -2.15 -13.06
C ALA A 113 -2.33 -1.28 -11.82
N ALA A 114 -2.50 0.03 -12.04
CA ALA A 114 -2.66 1.02 -10.99
C ALA A 114 -3.98 1.77 -11.12
N VAL A 115 -4.59 2.13 -9.99
CA VAL A 115 -5.64 3.16 -10.00
C VAL A 115 -4.98 4.52 -10.22
N THR A 116 -5.29 5.16 -11.33
CA THR A 116 -4.70 6.45 -11.76
C THR A 116 -5.64 7.64 -11.62
N ALA A 117 -6.93 7.39 -11.42
CA ALA A 117 -7.92 8.40 -11.07
C ALA A 117 -9.12 7.77 -10.35
N VAL A 118 -9.76 8.53 -9.46
CA VAL A 118 -11.00 8.14 -8.79
C VAL A 118 -12.08 9.16 -9.13
N HIS A 119 -13.27 8.68 -9.49
CA HIS A 119 -14.40 9.49 -9.93
C HIS A 119 -15.60 9.19 -9.04
N PRO A 120 -15.69 9.84 -7.86
CA PRO A 120 -16.69 9.48 -6.85
C PRO A 120 -18.13 9.69 -7.27
N ASP A 121 -18.40 10.74 -8.06
CA ASP A 121 -19.75 11.07 -8.54
C ASP A 121 -20.31 9.98 -9.47
N GLU A 122 -19.43 9.35 -10.24
CA GLU A 122 -19.74 8.26 -11.18
C GLU A 122 -19.61 6.89 -10.51
N ARG A 123 -19.03 6.83 -9.30
CA ARG A 123 -18.64 5.60 -8.60
C ARG A 123 -17.77 4.67 -9.43
N GLU A 124 -16.76 5.25 -10.07
CA GLU A 124 -15.80 4.51 -10.89
C GLU A 124 -14.37 4.94 -10.59
N CYS A 125 -13.42 4.06 -10.84
CA CYS A 125 -12.00 4.40 -10.87
C CYS A 125 -11.39 4.08 -12.23
N THR A 126 -10.43 4.89 -12.65
CA THR A 126 -9.61 4.60 -13.82
C THR A 126 -8.47 3.69 -13.39
N VAL A 127 -8.33 2.55 -14.05
CA VAL A 127 -7.19 1.63 -13.90
C VAL A 127 -6.36 1.68 -15.17
N THR A 128 -5.05 1.86 -15.01
CA THR A 128 -4.08 1.86 -16.11
C THR A 128 -3.12 0.70 -15.91
N SER A 129 -3.01 -0.19 -16.89
CA SER A 129 -1.99 -1.26 -16.90
C SER A 129 -0.61 -0.74 -17.33
N SER A 130 0.42 -1.52 -17.06
CA SER A 130 1.82 -1.17 -17.35
C SER A 130 2.13 -0.94 -18.83
N ASP A 131 1.29 -1.45 -19.73
CA ASP A 131 1.36 -1.22 -21.18
C ASP A 131 0.59 0.03 -21.64
N GLY A 132 -0.01 0.78 -20.69
CA GLY A 132 -0.72 2.03 -20.94
C GLY A 132 -2.21 1.86 -21.28
N VAL A 133 -2.74 0.62 -21.29
CA VAL A 133 -4.18 0.41 -21.51
C VAL A 133 -4.96 0.91 -20.30
N THR A 134 -6.01 1.70 -20.56
CA THR A 134 -6.87 2.27 -19.52
C THR A 134 -8.26 1.66 -19.57
N GLN A 135 -8.85 1.46 -18.40
CA GLN A 135 -10.23 1.01 -18.25
C GLN A 135 -10.91 1.68 -17.06
N ARG A 136 -12.24 1.73 -17.10
CA ARG A 136 -13.08 2.22 -16.01
C ARG A 136 -13.63 1.03 -15.24
N LEU A 137 -13.42 1.01 -13.93
CA LEU A 137 -13.98 0.00 -13.05
C LEU A 137 -15.06 0.63 -12.16
N PRO A 138 -16.33 0.20 -12.27
CA PRO A 138 -17.36 0.62 -11.33
C PRO A 138 -17.14 -0.01 -9.96
N TYR A 139 -17.53 0.71 -8.91
CA TYR A 139 -17.47 0.23 -7.54
C TYR A 139 -18.71 0.66 -6.73
N ASP A 140 -19.19 -0.24 -5.89
CA ASP A 140 -20.05 0.09 -4.74
C ASP A 140 -19.23 0.24 -3.46
N MET A 141 -18.04 -0.37 -3.44
CA MET A 141 -17.03 -0.24 -2.40
C MET A 141 -15.64 -0.18 -3.04
N LEU A 142 -14.88 0.88 -2.77
CA LEU A 142 -13.46 0.97 -3.11
C LEU A 142 -12.62 1.04 -1.83
N HIS A 143 -11.89 -0.03 -1.53
CA HIS A 143 -10.82 0.00 -0.54
C HIS A 143 -9.51 0.46 -1.20
N LEU A 144 -9.26 1.77 -1.15
CA LEU A 144 -8.11 2.44 -1.75
C LEU A 144 -6.93 2.44 -0.78
N VAL A 145 -5.88 1.69 -1.08
CA VAL A 145 -4.55 1.97 -0.54
C VAL A 145 -3.86 2.94 -1.51
N PRO A 146 -3.66 4.22 -1.12
CA PRO A 146 -3.07 5.20 -2.03
C PRO A 146 -1.57 4.93 -2.22
N PRO A 147 -0.95 5.48 -3.28
CA PRO A 147 0.50 5.59 -3.33
C PRO A 147 1.02 6.42 -2.16
N PHE A 148 2.21 6.08 -1.66
CA PHE A 148 2.90 6.85 -0.63
C PHE A 148 4.27 7.31 -1.12
N ARG A 149 4.79 8.33 -0.46
CA ARG A 149 6.13 8.88 -0.62
C ARG A 149 6.67 9.32 0.73
N GLY A 150 7.96 9.63 0.80
CA GLY A 150 8.57 10.23 1.97
C GLY A 150 7.94 11.59 2.31
N PRO A 151 7.85 11.95 3.60
CA PRO A 151 7.35 13.25 4.03
C PRO A 151 8.09 14.43 3.37
N GLU A 152 7.37 15.50 3.04
CA GLU A 152 7.93 16.65 2.32
C GLU A 152 9.09 17.35 3.04
N TRP A 153 9.13 17.30 4.36
CA TRP A 153 10.24 17.89 5.11
C TRP A 153 11.57 17.16 4.87
N ILE A 154 11.54 15.87 4.51
CA ILE A 154 12.75 15.10 4.17
C ILE A 154 13.32 15.61 2.85
N THR A 155 12.45 15.81 1.85
CA THR A 155 12.89 16.35 0.56
C THR A 155 13.34 17.81 0.67
N ALA A 156 12.58 18.62 1.41
CA ALA A 156 12.91 20.03 1.65
C ALA A 156 14.22 20.25 2.44
N SER A 157 14.65 19.25 3.22
CA SER A 157 15.91 19.30 3.97
C SER A 157 17.11 18.72 3.22
N GLY A 158 16.93 18.24 1.98
CA GLY A 158 18.00 17.63 1.19
C GLY A 158 18.49 16.28 1.73
N LEU A 159 17.71 15.63 2.59
CA LEU A 159 18.05 14.34 3.20
C LEU A 159 17.69 13.13 2.33
N PHE A 160 17.22 13.34 1.10
CA PHE A 160 16.79 12.28 0.19
C PHE A 160 17.76 12.16 -0.99
N ARG A 161 17.61 11.05 -1.72
CA ARG A 161 18.29 10.83 -3.01
C ARG A 161 17.25 10.72 -4.12
N GLU A 162 17.58 11.18 -5.34
CA GLU A 162 16.70 10.96 -6.49
C GLU A 162 16.39 9.46 -6.67
N GLY A 163 15.12 9.14 -6.96
CA GLY A 163 14.65 7.75 -7.07
C GLY A 163 14.36 7.06 -5.73
N SER A 164 14.59 7.69 -4.57
CA SER A 164 14.24 7.14 -3.25
C SER A 164 12.78 7.37 -2.83
N HIS A 165 11.92 7.85 -3.72
CA HIS A 165 10.54 8.28 -3.40
C HIS A 165 10.46 9.32 -2.28
N GLY A 166 11.49 10.18 -2.15
CA GLY A 166 11.57 11.20 -1.10
C GLY A 166 11.93 10.66 0.30
N LEU A 167 12.37 9.41 0.39
CA LEU A 167 12.84 8.79 1.63
C LEU A 167 14.28 9.19 1.95
N ALA A 168 14.65 9.13 3.23
CA ALA A 168 15.98 9.51 3.70
C ALA A 168 17.07 8.58 3.12
N ASP A 169 18.15 9.16 2.60
CA ASP A 169 19.24 8.42 1.94
C ASP A 169 20.24 7.88 2.95
N VAL A 170 19.99 6.65 3.41
CA VAL A 170 20.81 5.97 4.42
C VAL A 170 21.59 4.80 3.84
N ASP A 171 22.66 4.44 4.53
CA ASP A 171 23.28 3.13 4.38
C ASP A 171 22.38 2.08 5.07
N PRO A 172 21.99 0.98 4.40
CA PRO A 172 21.03 0.01 4.93
C PRO A 172 21.59 -0.89 6.04
N HIS A 173 22.90 -0.89 6.27
CA HIS A 173 23.55 -1.66 7.34
C HIS A 173 23.80 -0.84 8.60
N THR A 174 24.00 0.48 8.44
CA THR A 174 24.29 1.38 9.57
C THR A 174 23.12 2.31 9.92
N PHE A 175 22.17 2.48 9.00
CA PHE A 175 21.07 3.46 9.06
C PHE A 175 21.54 4.91 9.13
N ARG A 176 22.83 5.17 8.91
CA ARG A 176 23.44 6.50 8.88
C ARG A 176 23.22 7.12 7.51
N HIS A 177 22.92 8.41 7.48
CA HIS A 177 22.76 9.14 6.23
C HIS A 177 24.09 9.20 5.47
N ARG A 178 24.06 8.94 4.16
CA ARG A 178 25.27 8.79 3.33
C ARG A 178 26.10 10.07 3.23
N LEU A 179 25.43 11.23 3.22
CA LEU A 179 26.08 12.55 3.12
C LEU A 179 26.13 13.33 4.44
N HIS A 180 25.35 12.93 5.45
CA HIS A 180 25.17 13.71 6.68
C HIS A 180 25.51 12.81 7.87
N PRO A 181 26.78 12.77 8.31
CA PRO A 181 27.26 11.79 9.28
C PRO A 181 26.66 11.93 10.69
N GLN A 182 25.88 12.99 10.95
CA GLN A 182 25.16 13.21 12.21
C GLN A 182 23.65 12.94 12.09
N VAL A 183 23.21 12.35 10.97
CA VAL A 183 21.82 12.04 10.69
C VAL A 183 21.68 10.53 10.50
N TRP A 184 20.61 9.98 11.04
CA TRP A 184 20.22 8.59 10.88
C TRP A 184 18.72 8.50 10.62
N ALA A 185 18.28 7.47 9.90
CA ALA A 185 16.86 7.22 9.64
C ALA A 185 16.56 5.72 9.64
N VAL A 186 15.39 5.35 10.16
CA VAL A 186 14.88 3.98 10.22
C VAL A 186 13.39 3.96 9.94
N GLY A 187 12.85 2.79 9.62
CA GLY A 187 11.44 2.60 9.35
C GLY A 187 11.01 3.16 8.00
N ASP A 188 9.74 3.51 7.92
CA ASP A 188 9.05 3.87 6.67
C ASP A 188 9.58 5.17 6.04
N CYS A 189 10.38 5.97 6.76
CA CYS A 189 11.02 7.18 6.23
C CYS A 189 12.42 6.95 5.66
N ALA A 190 12.99 5.74 5.80
CA ALA A 190 14.34 5.42 5.36
C ALA A 190 14.33 4.66 4.03
N SER A 191 15.21 5.05 3.10
CA SER A 191 15.43 4.31 1.86
C SER A 191 16.28 3.08 2.16
N VAL A 192 15.62 1.94 2.36
CA VAL A 192 16.26 0.65 2.69
C VAL A 192 15.68 -0.46 1.83
N ASP A 193 16.51 -1.47 1.52
CA ASP A 193 16.14 -2.60 0.64
C ASP A 193 15.30 -3.66 1.37
N THR A 194 14.23 -3.22 2.04
CA THR A 194 13.28 -4.11 2.71
C THR A 194 11.89 -3.47 2.77
N ASP A 195 10.84 -4.29 2.72
CA ASP A 195 9.47 -3.80 2.86
C ASP A 195 9.29 -3.14 4.24
N PRO A 196 8.76 -1.90 4.30
CA PRO A 196 8.52 -1.23 5.56
C PRO A 196 7.53 -2.03 6.40
N SER A 197 7.89 -2.36 7.63
CA SER A 197 7.01 -3.08 8.55
C SER A 197 7.44 -2.89 10.00
N GLY A 198 6.50 -3.02 10.94
CA GLY A 198 6.83 -3.04 12.36
C GLY A 198 7.75 -4.20 12.75
N GLY A 199 7.79 -5.29 11.96
CA GLY A 199 8.76 -6.37 12.13
C GLY A 199 10.17 -5.93 11.77
N ALA A 200 10.34 -5.28 10.61
CA ALA A 200 11.61 -4.74 10.16
C ALA A 200 12.12 -3.64 11.09
N LEU A 201 11.25 -2.69 11.46
CA LEU A 201 11.61 -1.54 12.32
C LEU A 201 12.28 -1.98 13.63
N ARG A 202 11.80 -3.05 14.28
CA ARG A 202 12.40 -3.55 15.53
C ARG A 202 13.87 -3.94 15.36
N ARG A 203 14.21 -4.62 14.26
CA ARG A 203 15.60 -4.98 13.97
C ARG A 203 16.43 -3.76 13.57
N GLN A 204 15.86 -2.88 12.75
CA GLN A 204 16.51 -1.65 12.31
C GLN A 204 16.90 -0.77 13.51
N VAL A 205 15.99 -0.60 14.49
CA VAL A 205 16.26 0.17 15.72
C VAL A 205 17.40 -0.45 16.53
N SER A 206 17.44 -1.78 16.68
CA SER A 206 18.52 -2.46 17.39
C SER A 206 19.88 -2.17 16.73
N ILE A 207 19.97 -2.34 15.42
CA ILE A 207 21.20 -2.09 14.65
C ILE A 207 21.59 -0.60 14.70
N LEU A 208 20.62 0.31 14.58
CA LEU A 208 20.85 1.74 14.67
C LEU A 208 21.48 2.14 16.00
N VAL A 209 20.96 1.63 17.12
CA VAL A 209 21.48 1.92 18.47
C VAL A 209 22.95 1.53 18.58
N ASP A 210 23.30 0.33 18.12
CA ASP A 210 24.68 -0.15 18.14
C ASP A 210 25.61 0.76 17.31
N ASN A 211 25.16 1.19 16.13
CA ASN A 211 25.94 2.09 15.26
C ASN A 211 26.10 3.49 15.84
N ILE A 212 25.06 4.07 16.48
CA ILE A 212 25.18 5.37 17.15
C ILE A 212 26.19 5.28 18.30
N LEU A 213 26.14 4.22 19.10
CA LEU A 213 27.08 4.00 20.20
C LEU A 213 28.53 3.82 19.68
N ALA A 214 28.70 3.10 18.57
CA ALA A 214 30.00 2.93 17.92
C ALA A 214 30.60 4.29 17.52
N VAL A 215 29.82 5.13 16.83
CA VAL A 215 30.24 6.49 16.43
C VAL A 215 30.58 7.36 17.63
N ARG A 216 29.77 7.32 18.69
CA ARG A 216 30.05 8.08 19.94
C ARG A 216 31.34 7.65 20.63
N ASN A 217 31.73 6.39 20.46
CA ASN A 217 32.97 5.84 21.00
C ASN A 217 34.18 6.02 20.05
N GLY A 218 34.02 6.76 18.95
CA GLY A 218 35.09 7.04 17.99
C GLY A 218 35.32 5.94 16.95
N HIS A 219 34.43 4.95 16.85
CA HIS A 219 34.43 3.98 15.75
C HIS A 219 33.72 4.57 14.52
N ALA A 220 34.08 4.06 13.34
CA ALA A 220 33.48 4.48 12.06
C ALA A 220 32.01 4.09 11.95
#